data_AF-A0A9D7HSV9-F1
#
_entry.id   AF-A0A9D7HSV9-F1
#
_cell.length_a   1.000
_cell.length_b   1.000
_cell.length_c   1.000
_cell.angle_alpha   90.00
_cell.angle_beta   90.00
_cell.angle_gamma   90.00
#
_symmetry.space_group_name_H-M   'P 1'
#
loop_
_entity.id
_entity.type
_entity.pdbx_description
1 polymer ?
#
loop_
_entity_poly.entity_id
_entity_poly.type
_entity_poly.pdbx_seq_one_letter_code
_entity_poly.pdbx_strand_id
1 'polypeptide(L)'
;MIVTKTPLAEIVPVENAAMPNRTVIQWDKDDSADMGLVKIDLLGLGMLTLIDLALKLILQHRGETIDISKISYSDSKVYDLLCSADTLGVFQVESRAQMNTLPRMRPRCFYDLVVEVAIIRPGPIQGKMVHPYLRRRNGEEPVSYLHPSLEPALKRTLGIPLFQEQGIRVAMTAAGFSPAQADSLRRSIGHRQSKERIAALKESLIVGMGRNGIDASTAEQIYNQLAAFADFGFAESHAASFALLVYVSAWLKVYYPLEFYCALLNAQPMGFYTTASIVYEAMRKGVEIKNVCIVNSDKDCTIEGNAIRLGLSHVLSLGSVAAERVLAERLNSPFSTLKDFILRTALSKHQFEQLAQVGAFDCFGVSRREALWQVLSLVRQSGYELELVSASAGSELLPSMRPIDIVQSDIFGLSLSTGPHPMALVRDVLRKEHVMSSQDLRDAPDRRSVCACGMVVIRQRPLTAKGFVFITLEDETGFANIVVKPDLAKRFRRDVIYSNVLYVWGKIERKDGVVNVVGERFRSVAIDGDSIKLKSRDFH
;
A
#
# COMPACT_ATOMS: atom_id res chain seq x y z
N MET A 1 -9.56 -24.99 2.43
CA MET A 1 -9.20 -26.42 2.34
C MET A 1 -10.13 -27.20 3.27
N ILE A 2 -10.64 -28.34 2.82
CA ILE A 2 -11.50 -29.22 3.64
C ILE A 2 -10.74 -30.52 3.87
N VAL A 3 -10.83 -31.04 5.09
CA VAL A 3 -10.19 -32.30 5.48
C VAL A 3 -11.26 -33.24 5.99
N THR A 4 -11.36 -34.41 5.36
CA THR A 4 -12.34 -35.45 5.69
C THR A 4 -11.63 -36.76 6.03
N LYS A 5 -12.27 -37.59 6.85
CA LYS A 5 -11.77 -38.92 7.19
C LYS A 5 -11.92 -39.91 6.03
N THR A 6 -13.03 -39.83 5.32
CA THR A 6 -13.34 -40.63 4.12
C THR A 6 -13.06 -39.82 2.86
N PRO A 7 -12.96 -40.45 1.68
CA PRO A 7 -12.81 -39.75 0.41
C PRO A 7 -13.85 -38.63 0.24
N LEU A 8 -13.40 -37.44 -0.13
CA LEU A 8 -14.25 -36.23 -0.18
C LEU A 8 -15.47 -36.41 -1.10
N ALA A 9 -15.30 -37.16 -2.20
CA ALA A 9 -16.34 -37.45 -3.17
C ALA A 9 -17.49 -38.33 -2.64
N GLU A 10 -17.32 -39.00 -1.49
CA GLU A 10 -18.40 -39.75 -0.82
C GLU A 10 -19.30 -38.84 0.03
N ILE A 11 -18.82 -37.63 0.35
CA ILE A 11 -19.51 -36.67 1.22
C ILE A 11 -20.13 -35.55 0.38
N VAL A 12 -19.37 -35.00 -0.55
CA VAL A 12 -19.76 -33.85 -1.35
C VAL A 12 -19.23 -33.99 -2.79
N PRO A 13 -20.03 -33.64 -3.82
CA PRO A 13 -19.55 -33.63 -5.19
C PRO A 13 -18.30 -32.74 -5.35
N VAL A 14 -17.30 -33.29 -6.05
CA VAL A 14 -16.03 -32.62 -6.35
C VAL A 14 -15.98 -32.33 -7.85
N GLU A 15 -15.57 -31.13 -8.21
CA GLU A 15 -15.35 -30.72 -9.60
C GLU A 15 -13.97 -30.10 -9.78
N ASN A 16 -13.51 -30.03 -11.02
CA ASN A 16 -12.27 -29.35 -11.36
C ASN A 16 -12.48 -27.84 -11.28
N ALA A 17 -11.53 -27.14 -10.66
CA ALA A 17 -11.51 -25.68 -10.66
C ALA A 17 -11.09 -25.16 -12.04
N ALA A 18 -11.34 -23.86 -12.30
CA ALA A 18 -10.81 -23.19 -13.48
C ALA A 18 -9.27 -23.16 -13.55
N MET A 19 -8.60 -23.23 -12.40
CA MET A 19 -7.15 -23.33 -12.33
C MET A 19 -6.69 -24.78 -12.56
N PRO A 20 -5.69 -25.02 -13.43
CA PRO A 20 -5.13 -26.35 -13.65
C PRO A 20 -4.67 -27.00 -12.34
N ASN A 21 -4.86 -28.32 -12.23
CA ASN A 21 -4.45 -29.13 -11.08
C ASN A 21 -5.08 -28.71 -9.74
N ARG A 22 -6.30 -28.14 -9.77
CA ARG A 22 -7.08 -27.84 -8.57
C ARG A 22 -8.50 -28.37 -8.68
N THR A 23 -9.05 -28.79 -7.55
CA THR A 23 -10.45 -29.21 -7.40
C THR A 23 -11.16 -28.35 -6.38
N VAL A 24 -12.49 -28.26 -6.50
CA VAL A 24 -13.38 -27.56 -5.57
C VAL A 24 -14.57 -28.46 -5.24
N ILE A 25 -15.23 -28.18 -4.12
CA ILE A 25 -16.49 -28.82 -3.74
C ILE A 25 -17.66 -27.88 -4.08
N GLN A 26 -18.84 -28.45 -4.29
CA GLN A 26 -20.03 -27.65 -4.65
C GLN A 26 -20.67 -26.91 -3.47
N TRP A 27 -20.36 -27.31 -2.24
CA TRP A 27 -20.85 -26.64 -1.04
C TRP A 27 -20.06 -25.38 -0.74
N ASP A 28 -20.79 -24.36 -0.26
CA ASP A 28 -20.16 -23.15 0.20
C ASP A 28 -19.55 -23.33 1.61
N LYS A 29 -19.04 -22.22 2.15
CA LYS A 29 -18.38 -22.21 3.45
C LYS A 29 -19.33 -22.59 4.59
N ASP A 30 -20.58 -22.14 4.54
CA ASP A 30 -21.53 -22.26 5.63
C ASP A 30 -22.17 -23.65 5.60
N ASP A 31 -22.51 -24.16 4.41
CA ASP A 31 -22.96 -25.54 4.21
C ASP A 31 -21.93 -26.56 4.71
N SER A 32 -20.65 -26.34 4.40
CA SER A 32 -19.55 -27.19 4.86
C SER A 32 -19.42 -27.19 6.38
N ALA A 33 -19.68 -26.05 7.02
CA ALA A 33 -19.62 -25.91 8.47
C ALA A 33 -20.82 -26.58 9.15
N ASP A 34 -22.02 -26.43 8.58
CA ASP A 34 -23.25 -27.07 9.06
C ASP A 34 -23.15 -28.61 9.00
N MET A 35 -22.45 -29.13 7.98
CA MET A 35 -22.13 -30.55 7.85
C MET A 35 -21.00 -31.04 8.77
N GLY A 36 -20.46 -30.15 9.62
CA GLY A 36 -19.42 -30.50 10.61
C GLY A 36 -18.06 -30.83 9.99
N LEU A 37 -17.80 -30.38 8.75
CA LEU A 37 -16.53 -30.66 8.08
C LEU A 37 -15.41 -29.78 8.64
N VAL A 38 -14.22 -30.37 8.77
CA VAL A 38 -13.04 -29.63 9.22
C VAL A 38 -12.55 -28.75 8.08
N LYS A 39 -12.58 -27.45 8.32
CA LYS A 39 -12.16 -26.42 7.37
C LYS A 39 -10.89 -25.72 7.85
N ILE A 40 -9.91 -25.62 6.96
CA ILE A 40 -8.67 -24.87 7.15
C ILE A 40 -8.55 -23.82 6.05
N ASP A 41 -8.43 -22.56 6.45
CA ASP A 41 -8.17 -21.44 5.54
C ASP A 41 -6.67 -21.26 5.34
N LEU A 42 -6.21 -21.38 4.10
CA LEU A 42 -4.83 -21.10 3.70
C LEU A 42 -4.84 -19.78 2.92
N LEU A 43 -4.24 -18.76 3.50
CA LEU A 43 -4.24 -17.40 2.97
C LEU A 43 -2.86 -17.05 2.44
N GLY A 44 -2.81 -16.51 1.22
CA GLY A 44 -1.61 -15.85 0.70
C GLY A 44 -1.54 -14.43 1.23
N LEU A 45 -0.57 -14.12 2.09
CA LEU A 45 -0.38 -12.78 2.64
C LEU A 45 0.94 -12.21 2.14
N GLY A 46 0.89 -11.25 1.21
CA GLY A 46 2.08 -10.70 0.57
C GLY A 46 3.09 -10.08 1.56
N MET A 47 2.63 -9.57 2.71
CA MET A 47 3.55 -9.07 3.75
C MET A 47 4.46 -10.16 4.31
N LEU A 48 4.00 -11.41 4.41
CA LEU A 48 4.85 -12.52 4.83
C LEU A 48 5.91 -12.82 3.76
N THR A 49 5.56 -12.72 2.48
CA THR A 49 6.51 -12.81 1.36
C THR A 49 7.57 -11.71 1.45
N LEU A 50 7.16 -10.46 1.67
CA LEU A 50 8.09 -9.34 1.85
C LEU A 50 9.06 -9.60 3.01
N ILE A 51 8.54 -10.01 4.17
CA ILE A 51 9.35 -10.29 5.35
C ILE A 51 10.35 -11.42 5.06
N ASP A 52 9.90 -12.53 4.47
CA ASP A 52 10.77 -13.66 4.11
C ASP A 52 11.88 -13.24 3.12
N LEU A 53 11.53 -12.47 2.08
CA LEU A 53 12.50 -11.93 1.13
C LEU A 53 13.50 -10.99 1.79
N ALA A 54 13.03 -10.08 2.66
CA ALA A 54 13.89 -9.15 3.38
C ALA A 54 14.89 -9.92 4.27
N LEU A 55 14.43 -10.94 5.01
CA LEU A 55 15.31 -11.78 5.83
C LEU A 55 16.37 -12.52 5.01
N LYS A 56 15.98 -13.06 3.85
CA LYS A 56 16.93 -13.71 2.92
C LYS A 56 17.96 -12.72 2.38
N LEU A 57 17.54 -11.52 2.02
CA LEU A 57 18.43 -10.45 1.55
C LEU A 57 19.39 -10.01 2.67
N ILE A 58 18.92 -9.86 3.91
CA ILE A 58 19.77 -9.54 5.07
C ILE A 58 20.84 -10.62 5.27
N LEU A 59 20.45 -11.90 5.25
CA LEU A 59 21.40 -13.00 5.38
C LEU A 59 22.43 -13.02 4.24
N GLN A 60 21.99 -12.83 2.99
CA GLN A 60 22.86 -12.86 1.82
C GLN A 60 23.84 -11.66 1.78
N HIS A 61 23.36 -10.46 2.11
CA HIS A 61 24.12 -9.23 1.95
C HIS A 61 24.96 -8.89 3.20
N ARG A 62 24.46 -9.20 4.39
CA ARG A 62 25.10 -8.83 5.66
C ARG A 62 25.63 -10.03 6.45
N GLY A 63 25.25 -11.26 6.10
CA GLY A 63 25.58 -12.46 6.88
C GLY A 63 24.84 -12.54 8.22
N GLU A 64 23.81 -11.72 8.42
CA GLU A 64 23.04 -11.65 9.67
C GLU A 64 21.79 -12.55 9.60
N THR A 65 21.60 -13.40 10.60
CA THR A 65 20.38 -14.20 10.75
C THR A 65 19.47 -13.53 11.76
N ILE A 66 18.32 -13.03 11.31
CA ILE A 66 17.33 -12.36 12.17
C ILE A 66 16.21 -13.32 12.54
N ASP A 67 15.99 -13.47 13.85
CA ASP A 67 14.85 -14.20 14.42
C ASP A 67 13.77 -13.20 14.85
N ILE A 68 12.69 -13.13 14.06
CA ILE A 68 11.58 -12.20 14.28
C ILE A 68 10.96 -12.39 15.67
N SER A 69 10.96 -13.60 16.21
CA SER A 69 10.34 -13.89 17.52
C SER A 69 11.07 -13.24 18.69
N LYS A 70 12.33 -12.81 18.48
CA LYS A 70 13.19 -12.18 19.50
C LYS A 70 13.24 -10.65 19.39
N ILE A 71 12.54 -10.05 18.43
CA ILE A 71 12.52 -8.59 18.27
C ILE A 71 11.77 -7.97 19.46
N SER A 72 12.40 -7.00 20.14
CA SER A 72 11.76 -6.27 21.23
C SER A 72 10.71 -5.29 20.71
N TYR A 73 9.57 -5.20 21.40
CA TYR A 73 8.49 -4.24 21.11
C TYR A 73 8.60 -2.91 21.87
N SER A 74 9.75 -2.60 22.45
CA SER A 74 9.98 -1.36 23.22
C SER A 74 10.79 -0.30 22.47
N ASP A 75 11.07 -0.51 21.18
CA ASP A 75 11.97 0.34 20.41
C ASP A 75 11.31 1.67 19.99
N SER A 76 11.78 2.78 20.56
CA SER A 76 11.29 4.12 20.26
C SER A 76 11.43 4.49 18.78
N LYS A 77 12.49 4.04 18.08
CA LYS A 77 12.73 4.43 16.69
C LYS A 77 11.64 3.91 15.75
N VAL A 78 11.15 2.68 16.01
CA VAL A 78 10.02 2.10 15.27
C VAL A 78 8.76 2.91 15.51
N TYR A 79 8.49 3.28 16.76
CA TYR A 79 7.34 4.12 17.10
C TYR A 79 7.44 5.55 16.56
N ASP A 80 8.63 6.11 16.43
CA ASP A 80 8.83 7.44 15.86
C ASP A 80 8.54 7.44 14.35
N LEU A 81 9.00 6.42 13.62
CA LEU A 81 8.64 6.21 12.21
C LEU A 81 7.12 6.09 12.01
N LEU A 82 6.46 5.33 12.89
CA LEU A 82 4.99 5.19 12.87
C LEU A 82 4.32 6.53 13.18
N CYS A 83 4.77 7.28 14.20
CA CYS A 83 4.21 8.58 14.57
C CYS A 83 4.38 9.65 13.49
N SER A 84 5.45 9.60 12.71
CA SER A 84 5.65 10.50 11.57
C SER A 84 4.83 10.08 10.34
N ALA A 85 4.03 9.02 10.44
CA ALA A 85 3.28 8.43 9.33
C ALA A 85 4.15 8.05 8.12
N ASP A 86 5.43 7.71 8.36
CA ASP A 86 6.33 7.23 7.33
C ASP A 86 6.12 5.72 7.11
N THR A 87 4.91 5.37 6.68
CA THR A 87 4.42 3.99 6.68
C THR A 87 4.18 3.41 5.29
N LEU A 88 4.69 4.03 4.22
CA LEU A 88 4.67 3.42 2.89
C LEU A 88 5.37 2.04 2.95
N GLY A 89 4.64 0.99 2.52
CA GLY A 89 5.11 -0.40 2.57
C GLY A 89 4.95 -1.09 3.93
N VAL A 90 4.52 -0.38 4.98
CA VAL A 90 4.30 -0.95 6.31
C VAL A 90 2.89 -1.54 6.38
N PHE A 91 2.79 -2.77 6.88
CA PHE A 91 1.55 -3.55 6.86
C PHE A 91 0.39 -2.82 7.53
N GLN A 92 -0.81 -2.86 6.92
CA GLN A 92 -2.09 -2.33 7.43
C GLN A 92 -2.17 -0.83 7.72
N VAL A 93 -1.07 -0.14 8.01
CA VAL A 93 -1.03 1.26 8.46
C VAL A 93 -0.55 2.24 7.39
N GLU A 94 -0.52 1.80 6.13
CA GLU A 94 -0.11 2.61 4.97
C GLU A 94 -1.24 3.38 4.27
N SER A 95 -2.51 3.06 4.58
CA SER A 95 -3.64 3.76 3.99
C SER A 95 -3.69 5.22 4.43
N ARG A 96 -4.23 6.12 3.61
CA ARG A 96 -4.39 7.55 3.96
C ARG A 96 -5.06 7.77 5.32
N ALA A 97 -6.10 6.98 5.62
CA ALA A 97 -6.83 7.11 6.88
C ALA A 97 -5.96 6.71 8.10
N GLN A 98 -5.12 5.69 7.93
CA GLN A 98 -4.15 5.26 8.95
C GLN A 98 -3.00 6.25 9.10
N MET A 99 -2.40 6.69 7.99
CA MET A 99 -1.37 7.74 7.97
C MET A 99 -1.85 9.07 8.59
N ASN A 100 -3.15 9.37 8.53
CA ASN A 100 -3.73 10.52 9.22
C ASN A 100 -4.02 10.28 10.71
N THR A 101 -4.09 9.03 11.15
CA THR A 101 -4.42 8.69 12.54
C THR A 101 -3.14 8.55 13.36
N LEU A 102 -2.09 7.95 12.79
CA LEU A 102 -0.80 7.74 13.45
C LEU A 102 -0.21 8.99 14.13
N PRO A 103 -0.12 10.19 13.49
CA PRO A 103 0.45 11.38 14.14
C PRO A 103 -0.41 11.92 15.30
N ARG A 104 -1.69 11.53 15.32
CA ARG A 104 -2.68 11.93 16.33
C ARG A 104 -2.69 10.96 17.50
N MET A 105 -2.66 9.67 17.19
CA MET A 105 -2.71 8.58 18.16
C MET A 105 -1.37 8.39 18.89
N ARG A 106 -0.28 8.68 18.18
CA ARG A 106 1.11 8.63 18.68
C ARG A 106 1.41 7.32 19.40
N PRO A 107 1.45 6.18 18.68
CA PRO A 107 1.74 4.90 19.30
C PRO A 107 3.11 4.91 19.99
N ARG A 108 3.15 4.35 21.21
CA ARG A 108 4.34 4.27 22.07
C ARG A 108 4.51 2.90 22.73
N CYS A 109 3.54 1.99 22.56
CA CYS A 109 3.66 0.60 22.97
C CYS A 109 2.96 -0.34 21.99
N PHE A 110 3.22 -1.65 22.11
CA PHE A 110 2.66 -2.65 21.21
C PHE A 110 1.13 -2.61 21.17
N TYR A 111 0.50 -2.40 22.32
CA TYR A 111 -0.96 -2.38 22.41
C TYR A 111 -1.59 -1.21 21.66
N ASP A 112 -0.88 -0.09 21.51
CA ASP A 112 -1.37 1.00 20.67
C ASP A 112 -1.54 0.50 19.23
N LEU A 113 -0.60 -0.29 18.69
CA LEU A 113 -0.71 -0.84 17.33
C LEU A 113 -1.92 -1.77 17.17
N VAL A 114 -2.25 -2.55 18.22
CA VAL A 114 -3.46 -3.38 18.25
C VAL A 114 -4.71 -2.50 18.08
N VAL A 115 -4.72 -1.33 18.74
CA VAL A 115 -5.80 -0.35 18.60
C VAL A 115 -5.78 0.32 17.22
N GLU A 116 -4.63 0.72 16.68
CA GLU A 116 -4.53 1.38 15.36
C GLU A 116 -5.10 0.49 14.24
N VAL A 117 -4.77 -0.80 14.28
CA VAL A 117 -5.29 -1.79 13.33
C VAL A 117 -6.81 -1.93 13.44
N ALA A 118 -7.37 -1.72 14.62
CA ALA A 118 -8.79 -1.90 14.89
C ALA A 118 -9.65 -0.64 14.66
N ILE A 119 -9.10 0.55 14.96
CA ILE A 119 -9.87 1.78 15.12
C ILE A 119 -10.28 2.44 13.79
N ILE A 120 -9.48 2.28 12.73
CA ILE A 120 -9.79 2.88 11.42
C ILE A 120 -10.60 1.92 10.57
N ARG A 121 -11.90 1.84 10.91
CA ARG A 121 -12.90 1.00 10.22
C ARG A 121 -14.27 1.67 10.17
N PRO A 122 -15.17 1.26 9.25
CA PRO A 122 -16.49 1.85 9.12
C PRO A 122 -17.26 1.93 10.45
N GLY A 123 -17.15 0.92 11.31
CA GLY A 123 -17.85 0.88 12.59
C GLY A 123 -17.42 1.89 13.61
N PRO A 124 -16.18 1.86 14.12
CA PRO A 124 -15.70 2.87 15.06
C PRO A 124 -15.89 4.30 14.53
N ILE A 125 -15.80 4.51 13.21
CA ILE A 125 -16.07 5.81 12.57
C ILE A 125 -17.56 6.19 12.69
N GLN A 126 -18.47 5.28 12.34
CA GLN A 126 -19.92 5.52 12.43
C GLN A 126 -20.41 5.64 13.88
N GLY A 127 -19.86 4.83 14.79
CA GLY A 127 -20.10 4.88 16.23
C GLY A 127 -19.47 6.09 16.93
N LYS A 128 -18.81 6.98 16.19
CA LYS A 128 -18.11 8.18 16.72
C LYS A 128 -17.10 7.85 17.83
N MET A 129 -16.49 6.66 17.79
CA MET A 129 -15.57 6.14 18.81
C MET A 129 -14.12 6.62 18.61
N VAL A 130 -13.72 6.91 17.37
CA VAL A 130 -12.35 7.30 17.03
C VAL A 130 -11.93 8.61 17.72
N HIS A 131 -12.75 9.65 17.62
CA HIS A 131 -12.39 10.97 18.17
C HIS A 131 -12.30 10.99 19.71
N PRO A 132 -13.26 10.42 20.46
CA PRO A 132 -13.13 10.28 21.91
C PRO A 132 -11.86 9.52 22.32
N TYR A 133 -11.50 8.44 21.62
CA TYR A 133 -10.30 7.67 21.92
C TYR A 133 -9.04 8.54 21.77
N LEU A 134 -8.92 9.25 20.65
CA LEU A 134 -7.78 10.14 20.38
C LEU A 134 -7.70 11.28 21.41
N ARG A 135 -8.81 11.92 21.77
CA ARG A 135 -8.81 12.99 22.79
C ARG A 135 -8.38 12.48 24.15
N ARG A 136 -8.90 11.33 24.59
CA ARG A 136 -8.51 10.69 25.85
C ARG A 136 -7.05 10.29 25.85
N ARG A 137 -6.57 9.76 24.73
CA ARG A 137 -5.16 9.39 24.54
C ARG A 137 -4.24 10.61 24.62
N ASN A 138 -4.67 11.74 24.08
CA ASN A 138 -3.93 13.01 24.12
C ASN A 138 -4.06 13.76 25.45
N GLY A 139 -4.88 13.28 26.40
CA GLY A 139 -5.15 13.97 27.66
C GLY A 139 -6.07 15.20 27.52
N GLU A 140 -6.72 15.38 26.37
CA GLU A 140 -7.68 16.46 26.11
C GLU A 140 -9.05 16.19 26.77
N GLU A 141 -9.34 14.92 27.09
CA GLU A 141 -10.57 14.47 27.74
C GLU A 141 -10.20 13.45 28.83
N PRO A 142 -10.73 13.56 30.07
CA PRO A 142 -10.48 12.56 31.10
C PRO A 142 -11.11 11.22 30.72
N VAL A 143 -10.44 10.12 31.08
CA VAL A 143 -11.01 8.78 30.88
C VAL A 143 -12.19 8.60 31.83
N SER A 144 -13.37 8.39 31.26
CA SER A 144 -14.61 8.11 31.99
C SER A 144 -15.21 6.78 31.56
N TYR A 145 -15.89 6.14 32.49
CA TYR A 145 -16.63 4.89 32.30
C TYR A 145 -18.09 5.14 32.67
N LEU A 146 -19.01 4.50 31.93
CA LEU A 146 -20.45 4.60 32.21
C LEU A 146 -20.80 3.99 33.58
N HIS A 147 -20.06 2.99 34.02
CA HIS A 147 -20.21 2.37 35.33
C HIS A 147 -18.86 1.80 35.81
N PRO A 148 -18.54 1.80 37.12
CA PRO A 148 -17.27 1.28 37.64
C PRO A 148 -16.98 -0.17 37.24
N SER A 149 -18.01 -1.01 37.08
CA SER A 149 -17.84 -2.41 36.64
C SER A 149 -17.26 -2.57 35.23
N LEU A 150 -17.31 -1.52 34.40
CA LEU A 150 -16.79 -1.55 33.03
C LEU A 150 -15.30 -1.24 32.96
N GLU A 151 -14.72 -0.63 34.00
CA GLU A 151 -13.30 -0.24 34.01
C GLU A 151 -12.37 -1.43 33.72
N PRO A 152 -12.49 -2.61 34.36
CA PRO A 152 -11.60 -3.74 34.09
C PRO A 152 -11.59 -4.21 32.63
N ALA A 153 -12.72 -4.07 31.92
CA ALA A 153 -12.86 -4.47 30.53
C ALA A 153 -12.35 -3.40 29.55
N LEU A 154 -12.56 -2.12 29.87
CA LEU A 154 -12.34 -1.00 28.94
C LEU A 154 -11.11 -0.13 29.27
N LYS A 155 -10.42 -0.37 30.39
CA LYS A 155 -9.25 0.42 30.81
C LYS A 155 -8.16 0.49 29.74
N ARG A 156 -7.89 -0.63 29.07
CA ARG A 156 -6.85 -0.72 28.01
C ARG A 156 -7.20 0.10 26.77
N THR A 157 -8.48 0.36 26.53
CA THR A 157 -8.98 1.16 25.39
C THR A 157 -9.58 2.49 25.85
N LEU A 158 -9.16 2.99 27.01
CA LEU A 158 -9.53 4.31 27.53
C LEU A 158 -11.05 4.50 27.66
N GLY A 159 -11.77 3.46 28.09
CA GLY A 159 -13.21 3.49 28.32
C GLY A 159 -14.06 3.35 27.06
N ILE A 160 -13.47 2.98 25.93
CA ILE A 160 -14.18 2.86 24.64
C ILE A 160 -14.16 1.40 24.17
N PRO A 161 -15.32 0.77 23.90
CA PRO A 161 -15.37 -0.61 23.43
C PRO A 161 -14.89 -0.69 21.97
N LEU A 162 -13.77 -1.37 21.74
CA LEU A 162 -13.17 -1.56 20.41
C LEU A 162 -13.08 -3.03 19.97
N PHE A 163 -13.13 -3.98 20.90
CA PHE A 163 -12.94 -5.40 20.60
C PHE A 163 -14.12 -6.29 21.02
N GLN A 164 -14.28 -7.42 20.31
CA GLN A 164 -15.37 -8.37 20.54
C GLN A 164 -15.29 -8.93 21.96
N GLU A 165 -14.08 -9.27 22.38
CA GLU A 165 -13.74 -9.77 23.71
C GLU A 165 -14.12 -8.76 24.81
N GLN A 166 -14.03 -7.45 24.53
CA GLN A 166 -14.51 -6.42 25.44
C GLN A 166 -16.04 -6.41 25.54
N GLY A 167 -16.75 -6.52 24.41
CA GLY A 167 -18.21 -6.61 24.41
C GLY A 167 -18.73 -7.81 25.22
N ILE A 168 -18.09 -8.96 25.07
CA ILE A 168 -18.36 -10.17 25.87
C ILE A 168 -18.12 -9.90 27.36
N ARG A 169 -16.96 -9.33 27.71
CA ARG A 169 -16.62 -9.01 29.10
C ARG A 169 -17.59 -8.00 29.72
N VAL A 170 -18.01 -6.98 28.96
CA VAL A 170 -19.01 -6.00 29.39
C VAL A 170 -20.35 -6.69 29.65
N ALA A 171 -20.83 -7.56 28.76
CA ALA A 171 -22.07 -8.30 28.98
C ALA A 171 -22.02 -9.20 30.23
N MET A 172 -20.89 -9.87 30.47
CA MET A 172 -20.70 -10.70 31.66
C MET A 172 -20.63 -9.87 32.95
N THR A 173 -19.87 -8.78 32.97
CA THR A 173 -19.64 -7.96 34.18
C THR A 173 -20.80 -7.02 34.49
N ALA A 174 -21.42 -6.43 33.47
CA ALA A 174 -22.53 -5.49 33.63
C ALA A 174 -23.86 -6.22 33.78
N ALA A 175 -24.14 -7.25 32.96
CA ALA A 175 -25.45 -7.92 32.95
C ALA A 175 -25.46 -9.32 33.60
N GLY A 176 -24.31 -9.84 34.05
CA GLY A 176 -24.24 -11.16 34.68
C GLY A 176 -24.45 -12.32 33.70
N PHE A 177 -24.18 -12.12 32.40
CA PHE A 177 -24.33 -13.17 31.39
C PHE A 177 -23.44 -14.38 31.68
N SER A 178 -23.99 -15.58 31.48
CA SER A 178 -23.20 -16.82 31.51
C SER A 178 -22.24 -16.89 30.30
N PRO A 179 -21.17 -17.70 30.36
CA PRO A 179 -20.27 -17.89 29.21
C PRO A 179 -21.00 -18.31 27.93
N ALA A 180 -22.06 -19.12 28.04
CA ALA A 180 -22.88 -19.55 26.90
C ALA A 180 -23.69 -18.38 26.30
N GLN A 181 -24.27 -17.52 27.13
CA GLN A 181 -24.98 -16.32 26.67
C GLN A 181 -24.01 -15.30 26.03
N ALA A 182 -22.83 -15.15 26.60
CA ALA A 182 -21.80 -14.25 26.09
C ALA A 182 -21.22 -14.75 24.75
N ASP A 183 -21.05 -16.06 24.55
CA ASP A 183 -20.71 -16.62 23.23
C ASP A 183 -21.86 -16.49 22.22
N SER A 184 -23.12 -16.62 22.64
CA SER A 184 -24.27 -16.34 21.77
C SER A 184 -24.29 -14.89 21.29
N LEU A 185 -23.98 -13.94 22.19
CA LEU A 185 -23.78 -12.54 21.83
C LEU A 185 -22.63 -12.40 20.82
N ARG A 186 -21.48 -13.05 21.06
CA ARG A 186 -20.34 -13.03 20.14
C ARG A 186 -20.68 -13.57 18.75
N ARG A 187 -21.38 -14.71 18.65
CA ARG A 187 -21.81 -15.29 17.36
C ARG A 187 -22.79 -14.40 16.60
N SER A 188 -23.51 -13.56 17.33
CA SER A 188 -24.42 -12.59 16.74
C SER A 188 -23.67 -11.38 16.16
N ILE A 189 -22.46 -11.09 16.65
CA ILE A 189 -21.59 -10.02 16.13
C ILE A 189 -20.97 -10.49 14.80
N GLY A 190 -21.10 -9.67 13.74
CA GLY A 190 -20.57 -9.99 12.41
C GLY A 190 -21.42 -10.93 11.55
N HIS A 191 -22.60 -11.36 12.01
CA HIS A 191 -23.56 -12.11 11.19
C HIS A 191 -24.41 -11.16 10.32
N ARG A 192 -24.92 -11.65 9.18
CA ARG A 192 -25.82 -10.87 8.29
C ARG A 192 -27.09 -10.34 8.99
N GLN A 193 -27.46 -10.97 10.11
CA GLN A 193 -28.63 -10.65 10.97
C GLN A 193 -28.21 -10.15 12.37
N SER A 194 -27.02 -9.54 12.49
CA SER A 194 -26.45 -9.07 13.76
C SER A 194 -27.43 -8.22 14.60
N LYS A 195 -28.10 -7.28 13.95
CA LYS A 195 -29.04 -6.36 14.60
C LYS A 195 -30.25 -7.05 15.22
N GLU A 196 -30.84 -8.00 14.51
CA GLU A 196 -32.03 -8.74 14.96
C GLU A 196 -31.70 -9.62 16.15
N ARG A 197 -30.58 -10.35 16.08
CA ARG A 197 -30.13 -11.24 17.16
C ARG A 197 -29.74 -10.48 18.43
N ILE A 198 -29.18 -9.28 18.30
CA ILE A 198 -28.80 -8.46 19.46
C ILE A 198 -30.01 -7.73 20.04
N ALA A 199 -30.96 -7.33 19.20
CA ALA A 199 -32.24 -6.81 19.68
C ALA A 199 -32.96 -7.85 20.55
N ALA A 200 -32.89 -9.14 20.18
CA ALA A 200 -33.44 -10.22 21.01
C ALA A 200 -32.75 -10.39 22.38
N LEU A 201 -31.51 -9.90 22.53
CA LEU A 201 -30.76 -9.91 23.78
C LEU A 201 -30.92 -8.62 24.60
N LYS A 202 -31.64 -7.60 24.09
CA LYS A 202 -31.79 -6.30 24.76
C LYS A 202 -32.42 -6.44 26.15
N GLU A 203 -33.53 -7.16 26.24
CA GLU A 203 -34.29 -7.29 27.49
C GLU A 203 -33.47 -7.98 28.58
N SER A 204 -32.82 -9.10 28.24
CA SER A 204 -31.98 -9.84 29.19
C SER A 204 -30.75 -9.03 29.64
N LEU A 205 -30.14 -8.25 28.75
CA LEU A 205 -29.04 -7.33 29.08
C LEU A 205 -29.50 -6.25 30.07
N ILE A 206 -30.62 -5.57 29.80
CA ILE A 206 -31.12 -4.48 30.66
C ILE A 206 -31.55 -5.00 32.03
N VAL A 207 -32.29 -6.11 32.08
CA VAL A 207 -32.71 -6.73 33.35
C VAL A 207 -31.49 -7.18 34.16
N GLY A 208 -30.49 -7.77 33.50
CA GLY A 208 -29.24 -8.16 34.14
C GLY A 208 -28.47 -6.96 34.72
N MET A 209 -28.36 -5.87 33.95
CA MET A 209 -27.72 -4.62 34.39
C MET A 209 -28.44 -3.99 35.58
N GLY A 210 -29.77 -3.98 35.58
CA GLY A 210 -30.56 -3.49 36.71
C GLY A 210 -30.32 -4.29 38.00
N ARG A 211 -30.19 -5.62 37.90
CA ARG A 211 -29.85 -6.48 39.06
C ARG A 211 -28.47 -6.18 39.65
N ASN A 212 -27.54 -5.68 38.83
CA ASN A 212 -26.19 -5.32 39.23
C ASN A 212 -26.04 -3.84 39.63
N GLY A 213 -27.16 -3.12 39.83
CA GLY A 213 -27.16 -1.75 40.33
C GLY A 213 -26.88 -0.67 39.29
N ILE A 214 -26.97 -0.99 38.00
CA ILE A 214 -26.83 -0.02 36.91
C ILE A 214 -28.20 0.61 36.63
N ASP A 215 -28.27 1.95 36.66
CA ASP A 215 -29.52 2.66 36.38
C ASP A 215 -30.00 2.44 34.93
N ALA A 216 -31.30 2.59 34.70
CA ALA A 216 -31.91 2.30 33.40
C ALA A 216 -31.33 3.15 32.26
N SER A 217 -30.98 4.42 32.52
CA SER A 217 -30.44 5.31 31.50
C SER A 217 -29.03 4.90 31.07
N THR A 218 -28.20 4.51 32.04
CA THR A 218 -26.85 3.98 31.81
C THR A 218 -26.90 2.61 31.13
N ALA A 219 -27.84 1.74 31.52
CA ALA A 219 -28.06 0.44 30.89
C ALA A 219 -28.44 0.57 29.41
N GLU A 220 -29.32 1.53 29.07
CA GLU A 220 -29.64 1.82 27.66
C GLU A 220 -28.44 2.34 26.88
N GLN A 221 -27.61 3.21 27.48
CA GLN A 221 -26.39 3.70 26.85
C GLN A 221 -25.39 2.58 26.57
N ILE A 222 -25.18 1.68 27.54
CA ILE A 222 -24.31 0.49 27.38
C ILE A 222 -24.83 -0.41 26.26
N TYR A 223 -26.15 -0.69 26.25
CA TYR A 223 -26.78 -1.47 25.18
C TYR A 223 -26.56 -0.82 23.81
N ASN A 224 -26.80 0.49 23.69
CA ASN A 224 -26.63 1.21 22.43
C ASN A 224 -25.18 1.17 21.94
N GLN A 225 -24.19 1.24 22.84
CA GLN A 225 -22.78 1.07 22.49
C GLN A 225 -22.47 -0.35 22.00
N LEU A 226 -22.98 -1.38 22.67
CA LEU A 226 -22.83 -2.78 22.26
C LEU A 226 -23.52 -3.07 20.92
N ALA A 227 -24.71 -2.51 20.68
CA ALA A 227 -25.45 -2.67 19.44
C ALA A 227 -24.79 -1.94 18.26
N ALA A 228 -24.27 -0.72 18.48
CA ALA A 228 -23.48 -0.01 17.45
C ALA A 228 -22.17 -0.74 17.14
N PHE A 229 -21.60 -1.44 18.12
CA PHE A 229 -20.41 -2.24 17.99
C PHE A 229 -20.64 -3.56 17.23
N ALA A 230 -21.84 -4.14 17.30
CA ALA A 230 -22.16 -5.44 16.74
C ALA A 230 -21.94 -5.62 15.24
N ASP A 231 -22.11 -4.55 14.48
CA ASP A 231 -21.93 -4.57 13.04
C ASP A 231 -20.44 -4.57 12.65
N PHE A 232 -19.53 -4.27 13.59
CA PHE A 232 -18.15 -3.90 13.27
C PHE A 232 -17.11 -4.34 14.28
N GLY A 233 -17.51 -5.13 15.27
CA GLY A 233 -16.62 -5.57 16.32
C GLY A 233 -15.48 -6.39 15.77
N PHE A 234 -14.26 -6.09 16.18
CA PHE A 234 -13.08 -6.80 15.74
C PHE A 234 -12.49 -7.66 16.85
N ALA A 235 -11.96 -8.82 16.48
CA ALA A 235 -11.28 -9.68 17.45
C ALA A 235 -9.95 -9.06 17.88
N GLU A 236 -9.76 -8.91 19.18
CA GLU A 236 -8.53 -8.40 19.79
C GLU A 236 -7.35 -9.30 19.45
N SER A 237 -7.56 -10.61 19.51
CA SER A 237 -6.55 -11.62 19.13
C SER A 237 -6.06 -11.44 17.68
N HIS A 238 -6.98 -11.23 16.75
CA HIS A 238 -6.65 -10.97 15.34
C HIS A 238 -5.91 -9.64 15.16
N ALA A 239 -6.35 -8.58 15.87
CA ALA A 239 -5.66 -7.30 15.87
C ALA A 239 -4.22 -7.43 16.37
N ALA A 240 -4.01 -8.20 17.44
CA ALA A 240 -2.69 -8.43 18.01
C ALA A 240 -1.77 -9.16 17.04
N SER A 241 -2.27 -10.20 16.37
CA SER A 241 -1.49 -10.92 15.34
C SER A 241 -1.12 -10.03 14.15
N PHE A 242 -2.00 -9.10 13.74
CA PHE A 242 -1.69 -8.16 12.66
C PHE A 242 -0.76 -7.04 13.10
N ALA A 243 -0.90 -6.55 14.34
CA ALA A 243 -0.01 -5.56 14.95
C ALA A 243 1.44 -6.06 15.01
N LEU A 244 1.66 -7.37 15.17
CA LEU A 244 2.99 -7.97 15.03
C LEU A 244 3.60 -7.69 13.66
N LEU A 245 2.85 -7.93 12.57
CA LEU A 245 3.33 -7.69 11.22
C LEU A 245 3.53 -6.19 10.93
N VAL A 246 2.70 -5.32 11.52
CA VAL A 246 2.92 -3.86 11.49
C VAL A 246 4.28 -3.53 12.12
N TYR A 247 4.53 -4.04 13.32
CA TYR A 247 5.77 -3.76 14.04
C TYR A 247 7.00 -4.30 13.29
N VAL A 248 6.95 -5.55 12.82
CA VAL A 248 8.07 -6.19 12.12
C VAL A 248 8.38 -5.49 10.80
N SER A 249 7.36 -5.15 10.01
CA SER A 249 7.59 -4.41 8.75
C SER A 249 8.12 -3.00 8.99
N ALA A 250 7.64 -2.29 10.02
CA ALA A 250 8.20 -1.00 10.43
C ALA A 250 9.65 -1.13 10.94
N TRP A 251 9.95 -2.17 11.72
CA TRP A 251 11.30 -2.45 12.22
C TRP A 251 12.29 -2.73 11.09
N LEU A 252 11.91 -3.55 10.09
CA LEU A 252 12.70 -3.78 8.89
C LEU A 252 12.96 -2.48 8.13
N LYS A 253 11.94 -1.62 7.99
CA LYS A 253 12.08 -0.32 7.33
C LYS A 253 13.05 0.63 8.08
N VAL A 254 13.09 0.58 9.42
CA VAL A 254 14.01 1.40 10.23
C VAL A 254 15.46 0.90 10.12
N TYR A 255 15.67 -0.40 10.27
CA TYR A 255 17.03 -0.97 10.45
C TYR A 255 17.66 -1.51 9.16
N TYR A 256 16.84 -1.97 8.22
CA TYR A 256 17.27 -2.59 6.97
C TYR A 256 16.51 -1.99 5.78
N PRO A 257 16.55 -0.65 5.58
CA PRO A 257 15.77 0.01 4.53
C PRO A 257 16.12 -0.51 3.13
N LEU A 258 17.39 -0.77 2.85
CA LEU A 258 17.85 -1.29 1.55
C LEU A 258 17.20 -2.64 1.23
N GLU A 259 17.26 -3.58 2.17
CA GLU A 259 16.67 -4.92 2.05
C GLU A 259 15.14 -4.86 2.05
N PHE A 260 14.55 -3.98 2.86
CA PHE A 260 13.11 -3.76 2.92
C PHE A 260 12.54 -3.26 1.59
N TYR A 261 13.12 -2.22 0.98
CA TYR A 261 12.63 -1.70 -0.29
C TYR A 261 12.86 -2.67 -1.45
N CYS A 262 13.99 -3.40 -1.46
CA CYS A 262 14.24 -4.44 -2.46
C CYS A 262 13.21 -5.57 -2.34
N ALA A 263 12.93 -6.05 -1.13
CA ALA A 263 11.90 -7.05 -0.87
C ALA A 263 10.49 -6.54 -1.22
N LEU A 264 10.18 -5.28 -0.91
CA LEU A 264 8.90 -4.66 -1.23
C LEU A 264 8.65 -4.57 -2.74
N LEU A 265 9.68 -4.28 -3.54
CA LEU A 265 9.60 -4.30 -5.01
C LEU A 265 9.35 -5.72 -5.53
N ASN A 266 10.06 -6.72 -4.99
CA ASN A 266 9.94 -8.12 -5.40
C ASN A 266 8.63 -8.77 -4.94
N ALA A 267 7.96 -8.24 -3.91
CA ALA A 267 6.70 -8.75 -3.40
C ALA A 267 5.46 -8.15 -4.10
N GLN A 268 5.64 -7.23 -5.06
CA GLN A 268 4.52 -6.62 -5.79
C GLN A 268 3.76 -7.63 -6.66
N PRO A 269 2.43 -7.46 -6.87
CA PRO A 269 1.60 -6.32 -6.47
C PRO A 269 1.12 -6.38 -5.01
N MET A 270 1.36 -5.31 -4.25
CA MET A 270 0.95 -5.17 -2.85
C MET A 270 0.67 -3.72 -2.48
N GLY A 271 -0.27 -3.53 -1.55
CA GLY A 271 -0.51 -2.23 -0.91
C GLY A 271 -1.22 -1.20 -1.79
N PHE A 272 -1.12 0.09 -1.43
CA PHE A 272 -1.79 1.19 -2.12
C PHE A 272 -0.94 1.95 -3.15
N TYR A 273 0.39 1.81 -3.08
CA TYR A 273 1.34 2.64 -3.82
C TYR A 273 1.93 1.90 -5.02
N THR A 274 2.22 2.64 -6.09
CA THR A 274 2.83 2.06 -7.29
C THR A 274 4.31 1.77 -7.06
N THR A 275 4.90 0.91 -7.89
CA THR A 275 6.35 0.68 -7.91
C THR A 275 7.15 1.97 -8.07
N ALA A 276 6.66 2.91 -8.88
CA ALA A 276 7.27 4.24 -9.02
C ALA A 276 7.31 5.01 -7.69
N SER A 277 6.19 5.10 -6.98
CA SER A 277 6.14 5.79 -5.67
C SER A 277 7.03 5.10 -4.63
N ILE A 278 7.14 3.77 -4.67
CA ILE A 278 8.06 3.01 -3.80
C ILE A 278 9.51 3.37 -4.13
N VAL A 279 9.90 3.40 -5.40
CA VAL A 279 11.25 3.77 -5.87
C VAL A 279 11.60 5.20 -5.43
N TYR A 280 10.71 6.17 -5.68
CA TYR A 280 10.96 7.55 -5.28
C TYR A 280 11.02 7.71 -3.75
N GLU A 281 10.23 6.96 -3.00
CA GLU A 281 10.35 6.94 -1.53
C GLU A 281 11.69 6.37 -1.08
N ALA A 282 12.14 5.25 -1.64
CA ALA A 282 13.45 4.68 -1.35
C ALA A 282 14.58 5.68 -1.64
N MET A 283 14.52 6.37 -2.79
CA MET A 283 15.49 7.42 -3.17
C MET A 283 15.47 8.60 -2.19
N ARG A 284 14.29 9.06 -1.76
CA ARG A 284 14.16 10.12 -0.72
C ARG A 284 14.78 9.70 0.62
N LYS A 285 14.81 8.40 0.91
CA LYS A 285 15.44 7.81 2.10
C LYS A 285 16.92 7.47 1.91
N GLY A 286 17.51 7.88 0.78
CA GLY A 286 18.93 7.70 0.50
C GLY A 286 19.31 6.32 -0.05
N VAL A 287 18.33 5.52 -0.47
CA VAL A 287 18.60 4.25 -1.17
C VAL A 287 18.84 4.54 -2.65
N GLU A 288 20.02 4.21 -3.15
CA GLU A 288 20.34 4.33 -4.57
C GLU A 288 19.63 3.23 -5.36
N ILE A 289 19.00 3.61 -6.48
CA ILE A 289 18.31 2.67 -7.38
C ILE A 289 19.03 2.66 -8.72
N LYS A 290 19.58 1.51 -9.08
CA LYS A 290 20.27 1.27 -10.33
C LYS A 290 19.30 0.67 -11.35
N ASN A 291 19.37 1.20 -12.57
CA ASN A 291 18.50 0.80 -13.66
C ASN A 291 18.70 -0.67 -14.08
N VAL A 292 17.80 -1.23 -14.87
CA VAL A 292 17.96 -2.56 -15.45
C VAL A 292 19.25 -2.61 -16.29
N CYS A 293 19.98 -3.73 -16.21
CA CYS A 293 21.21 -3.97 -16.96
C CYS A 293 21.24 -5.43 -17.42
N ILE A 294 21.42 -5.69 -18.72
CA ILE A 294 21.44 -7.08 -19.23
C ILE A 294 22.59 -7.91 -18.63
N VAL A 295 23.69 -7.27 -18.24
CA VAL A 295 24.87 -7.94 -17.69
C VAL A 295 24.71 -8.22 -16.20
N ASN A 296 24.10 -7.31 -15.44
CA ASN A 296 24.09 -7.37 -13.97
C ASN A 296 22.73 -7.69 -13.34
N SER A 297 21.61 -7.34 -13.99
CA SER A 297 20.27 -7.56 -13.42
C SER A 297 19.91 -9.05 -13.42
N ASP A 298 19.32 -9.51 -12.33
CA ASP A 298 18.66 -10.81 -12.27
C ASP A 298 17.19 -10.69 -12.73
N LYS A 299 16.41 -11.77 -12.62
CA LYS A 299 14.96 -11.77 -12.85
C LYS A 299 14.27 -10.76 -11.94
N ASP A 300 14.54 -10.85 -10.64
CA ASP A 300 13.99 -9.96 -9.61
C ASP A 300 15.01 -8.88 -9.21
N CYS A 301 14.58 -7.88 -8.43
CA CYS A 301 15.50 -6.86 -7.93
C CYS A 301 16.52 -7.48 -6.96
N THR A 302 17.75 -7.01 -7.05
CA THR A 302 18.88 -7.48 -6.21
C THR A 302 19.58 -6.32 -5.54
N ILE A 303 20.40 -6.62 -4.53
CA ILE A 303 21.24 -5.63 -3.86
C ILE A 303 22.65 -5.68 -4.48
N GLU A 304 23.15 -4.54 -4.92
CA GLU A 304 24.46 -4.35 -5.54
C GLU A 304 25.25 -3.29 -4.77
N GLY A 305 25.99 -3.71 -3.75
CA GLY A 305 26.61 -2.81 -2.77
C GLY A 305 25.53 -2.10 -1.96
N ASN A 306 25.54 -0.77 -1.94
CA ASN A 306 24.53 0.03 -1.22
C ASN A 306 23.34 0.47 -2.10
N ALA A 307 23.14 -0.19 -3.24
CA ALA A 307 22.10 0.16 -4.20
C ALA A 307 21.19 -1.03 -4.53
N ILE A 308 19.95 -0.75 -4.92
CA ILE A 308 19.02 -1.74 -5.46
C ILE A 308 19.16 -1.75 -6.98
N ARG A 309 19.50 -2.90 -7.56
CA ARG A 309 19.47 -3.12 -9.01
C ARG A 309 18.08 -3.61 -9.41
N LEU A 310 17.44 -2.91 -10.34
CA LEU A 310 16.15 -3.34 -10.89
C LEU A 310 16.29 -4.68 -11.64
N GLY A 311 15.34 -5.58 -11.39
CA GLY A 311 15.25 -6.87 -12.08
C GLY A 311 14.68 -6.75 -13.50
N LEU A 312 14.97 -7.74 -14.34
CA LEU A 312 14.44 -7.87 -15.71
C LEU A 312 12.91 -8.00 -15.73
N SER A 313 12.29 -8.48 -14.64
CA SER A 313 10.83 -8.60 -14.50
C SER A 313 10.10 -7.25 -14.56
N HIS A 314 10.80 -6.14 -14.30
CA HIS A 314 10.23 -4.79 -14.40
C HIS A 314 10.13 -4.28 -15.84
N VAL A 315 10.83 -4.89 -16.80
CA VAL A 315 10.76 -4.48 -18.21
C VAL A 315 9.43 -4.90 -18.81
N LEU A 316 8.59 -3.89 -19.10
CA LEU A 316 7.29 -4.08 -19.72
C LEU A 316 7.49 -4.76 -21.09
N SER A 317 6.69 -5.80 -21.33
CA SER A 317 6.72 -6.62 -22.55
C SER A 317 7.95 -7.52 -22.75
N LEU A 318 8.88 -7.62 -21.78
CA LEU A 318 9.92 -8.65 -21.85
C LEU A 318 9.31 -10.04 -21.63
N GLY A 319 8.55 -10.21 -20.54
CA GLY A 319 7.95 -11.48 -20.17
C GLY A 319 8.94 -12.44 -19.48
N SER A 320 8.42 -13.34 -18.64
CA SER A 320 9.23 -14.23 -17.80
C SER A 320 10.13 -15.17 -18.61
N VAL A 321 9.60 -15.75 -19.70
CA VAL A 321 10.34 -16.70 -20.55
C VAL A 321 11.54 -16.04 -21.22
N ALA A 322 11.40 -14.79 -21.68
CA ALA A 322 12.49 -14.05 -22.28
C ALA A 322 13.56 -13.66 -21.25
N ALA A 323 13.13 -13.22 -20.06
CA ALA A 323 14.05 -12.92 -18.97
C ALA A 323 14.86 -14.17 -18.57
N GLU A 324 14.21 -15.33 -18.40
CA GLU A 324 14.88 -16.59 -18.09
C GLU A 324 15.86 -17.02 -19.18
N ARG A 325 15.51 -16.80 -20.47
CA ARG A 325 16.44 -17.06 -21.58
C ARG A 325 17.66 -16.16 -21.54
N VAL A 326 17.50 -14.86 -21.26
CA VAL A 326 18.62 -13.92 -21.11
C VAL A 326 19.57 -14.38 -20.00
N LEU A 327 19.02 -14.81 -18.86
CA LEU A 327 19.80 -15.32 -17.74
C LEU A 327 20.52 -16.63 -18.08
N ALA A 328 19.85 -17.56 -18.75
CA ALA A 328 20.43 -18.83 -19.19
C ALA A 328 21.59 -18.61 -20.18
N GLU A 329 21.42 -17.73 -21.17
CA GLU A 329 22.49 -17.38 -22.08
C GLU A 329 23.65 -16.72 -21.35
N ARG A 330 23.39 -15.81 -20.42
CA ARG A 330 24.44 -15.17 -19.63
C ARG A 330 25.29 -16.16 -18.81
N LEU A 331 24.67 -17.25 -18.33
CA LEU A 331 25.39 -18.32 -17.62
C LEU A 331 26.37 -19.08 -18.53
N ASN A 332 26.06 -19.21 -19.83
CA ASN A 332 26.97 -19.84 -20.78
C ASN A 332 28.22 -18.97 -21.02
N SER A 333 28.03 -17.66 -21.20
CA SER A 333 29.11 -16.68 -21.33
C SER A 333 28.58 -15.25 -21.17
N PRO A 334 29.30 -14.35 -20.47
CA PRO A 334 28.92 -12.93 -20.39
C PRO A 334 28.74 -12.29 -21.76
N PHE A 335 27.77 -11.38 -21.88
CA PHE A 335 27.58 -10.63 -23.11
C PHE A 335 28.68 -9.58 -23.27
N SER A 336 29.32 -9.57 -24.43
CA SER A 336 30.43 -8.65 -24.73
C SER A 336 29.99 -7.41 -25.50
N THR A 337 28.99 -7.55 -26.36
CA THR A 337 28.48 -6.47 -27.23
C THR A 337 26.98 -6.59 -27.45
N LEU A 338 26.36 -5.53 -27.96
CA LEU A 338 24.96 -5.55 -28.36
C LEU A 338 24.68 -6.60 -29.47
N LYS A 339 25.60 -6.76 -30.43
CA LYS A 339 25.48 -7.77 -31.51
C LYS A 339 25.48 -9.20 -30.95
N ASP A 340 26.40 -9.48 -30.02
CA ASP A 340 26.50 -10.76 -29.31
C ASP A 340 25.19 -11.09 -28.56
N PHE A 341 24.63 -10.11 -27.85
CA PHE A 341 23.34 -10.25 -27.16
C PHE A 341 22.18 -10.59 -28.12
N ILE A 342 22.07 -9.88 -29.25
CA ILE A 342 20.97 -10.07 -30.22
C ILE A 342 21.02 -11.47 -30.86
N LEU A 343 22.22 -11.94 -31.24
CA LEU A 343 22.39 -13.24 -31.90
C LEU A 343 22.05 -14.41 -30.98
N ARG A 344 22.36 -14.32 -29.68
CA ARG A 344 22.20 -15.44 -28.73
C ARG A 344 20.81 -15.54 -28.13
N THR A 345 20.15 -14.41 -27.89
CA THR A 345 18.90 -14.40 -27.11
C THR A 345 17.64 -14.63 -27.96
N ALA A 346 17.74 -14.45 -29.28
CA ALA A 346 16.64 -14.66 -30.24
C ALA A 346 15.29 -14.06 -29.75
N LEU A 347 15.35 -12.86 -29.18
CA LEU A 347 14.18 -12.13 -28.70
C LEU A 347 13.41 -11.53 -29.89
N SER A 348 12.15 -11.19 -29.67
CA SER A 348 11.37 -10.45 -30.65
C SER A 348 11.92 -9.03 -30.82
N LYS A 349 11.68 -8.44 -32.01
CA LYS A 349 12.03 -7.05 -32.30
C LYS A 349 11.51 -6.08 -31.22
N HIS A 350 10.26 -6.26 -30.79
CA HIS A 350 9.66 -5.42 -29.74
C HIS A 350 10.44 -5.53 -28.42
N GLN A 351 10.87 -6.73 -28.01
CA GLN A 351 11.63 -6.91 -26.77
C GLN A 351 13.00 -6.21 -26.83
N PHE A 352 13.69 -6.29 -27.96
CA PHE A 352 14.96 -5.56 -28.13
C PHE A 352 14.77 -4.04 -28.09
N GLU A 353 13.74 -3.52 -28.76
CA GLU A 353 13.41 -2.09 -28.72
C GLU A 353 13.12 -1.61 -27.30
N GLN A 354 12.36 -2.39 -26.52
CA GLN A 354 12.08 -2.05 -25.12
C GLN A 354 13.34 -2.04 -24.26
N LEU A 355 14.19 -3.07 -24.36
CA LEU A 355 15.46 -3.12 -23.63
C LEU A 355 16.37 -1.92 -23.96
N ALA A 356 16.40 -1.48 -25.21
CA ALA A 356 17.14 -0.29 -25.61
C ALA A 356 16.50 1.01 -25.06
N GLN A 357 15.18 1.14 -25.12
CA GLN A 357 14.45 2.31 -24.62
C GLN A 357 14.62 2.51 -23.12
N VAL A 358 14.65 1.42 -22.35
CA VAL A 358 14.83 1.49 -20.88
C VAL A 358 16.30 1.60 -20.47
N GLY A 359 17.26 1.60 -21.41
CA GLY A 359 18.69 1.72 -21.07
C GLY A 359 19.33 0.44 -20.52
N ALA A 360 18.78 -0.73 -20.84
CA ALA A 360 19.36 -2.00 -20.37
C ALA A 360 20.76 -2.29 -20.96
N PHE A 361 21.14 -1.58 -22.03
CA PHE A 361 22.41 -1.71 -22.75
C PHE A 361 23.45 -0.64 -22.39
N ASP A 362 23.16 0.25 -21.44
CA ASP A 362 24.07 1.33 -21.04
C ASP A 362 25.43 0.77 -20.55
N CYS A 363 25.48 -0.49 -20.09
CA CYS A 363 26.70 -1.21 -19.73
C CYS A 363 27.71 -1.41 -20.87
N PHE A 364 27.27 -1.29 -22.13
CA PHE A 364 28.16 -1.38 -23.31
C PHE A 364 28.71 -0.02 -23.74
N GLY A 365 28.45 1.05 -22.98
CA GLY A 365 28.92 2.40 -23.30
C GLY A 365 28.18 3.05 -24.47
N VAL A 366 27.03 2.51 -24.86
CA VAL A 366 26.14 3.08 -25.89
C VAL A 366 25.01 3.86 -25.22
N SER A 367 24.65 5.01 -25.77
CA SER A 367 23.45 5.71 -25.30
C SER A 367 22.17 5.02 -25.81
N ARG A 368 21.04 5.28 -25.15
CA ARG A 368 19.74 4.64 -25.50
C ARG A 368 19.31 4.83 -26.95
N ARG A 369 19.53 6.02 -27.53
CA ARG A 369 19.21 6.30 -28.94
C ARG A 369 20.10 5.50 -29.88
N GLU A 370 21.38 5.39 -29.56
CA GLU A 370 22.34 4.62 -30.33
C GLU A 370 22.04 3.12 -30.23
N ALA A 371 21.75 2.62 -29.02
CA ALA A 371 21.33 1.25 -28.80
C ALA A 371 20.07 0.91 -29.60
N LEU A 372 19.05 1.80 -29.60
CA LEU A 372 17.83 1.60 -30.39
C LEU A 372 18.12 1.58 -31.89
N TRP A 373 18.97 2.49 -32.37
CA TRP A 373 19.37 2.53 -33.78
C TRP A 373 20.11 1.26 -34.20
N GLN A 374 21.07 0.81 -33.38
CA GLN A 374 21.83 -0.41 -33.62
C GLN A 374 20.94 -1.65 -33.59
N VAL A 375 20.03 -1.77 -32.61
CA VAL A 375 19.04 -2.84 -32.54
C VAL A 375 18.22 -2.90 -33.82
N LEU A 376 17.68 -1.77 -34.28
CA LEU A 376 16.84 -1.72 -35.49
C LEU A 376 17.60 -2.12 -36.76
N SER A 377 18.89 -1.80 -36.82
CA SER A 377 19.76 -2.17 -37.94
C SER A 377 20.10 -3.67 -37.91
N LEU A 378 20.52 -4.18 -36.75
CA LEU A 378 20.95 -5.56 -36.57
C LEU A 378 19.79 -6.56 -36.71
N VAL A 379 18.62 -6.27 -36.14
CA VAL A 379 17.44 -7.14 -36.25
C VAL A 379 16.96 -7.29 -37.69
N ARG A 380 17.18 -6.29 -38.55
CA ARG A 380 16.90 -6.41 -40.00
C ARG A 380 17.88 -7.35 -40.71
N GLN A 381 19.14 -7.40 -40.24
CA GLN A 381 20.19 -8.23 -40.84
C GLN A 381 20.08 -9.70 -40.40
N SER A 382 19.60 -9.98 -39.18
CA SER A 382 19.44 -11.35 -38.66
C SER A 382 18.48 -12.25 -39.47
N GLY A 383 17.70 -11.68 -40.39
CA GLY A 383 16.75 -12.41 -41.24
C GLY A 383 17.31 -12.89 -42.58
N TYR A 384 18.51 -12.44 -42.99
CA TYR A 384 19.10 -12.78 -44.28
C TYR A 384 20.59 -13.08 -44.11
N GLU A 385 20.98 -14.34 -44.30
CA GLU A 385 22.37 -14.77 -44.47
C GLU A 385 22.98 -14.04 -45.67
N LEU A 386 23.81 -13.03 -45.42
CA LEU A 386 25.01 -12.65 -46.18
C LEU A 386 25.65 -11.45 -45.49
N GLU A 387 26.93 -11.58 -45.10
CA GLU A 387 27.78 -10.46 -44.69
C GLU A 387 28.04 -9.56 -45.91
N LEU A 388 27.07 -8.74 -46.29
CA LEU A 388 27.40 -7.51 -47.01
C LEU A 388 27.94 -6.53 -45.98
N VAL A 389 29.17 -6.07 -46.22
CA VAL A 389 29.83 -4.97 -45.54
C VAL A 389 28.88 -3.77 -45.54
N SER A 390 28.10 -3.63 -44.48
CA SER A 390 27.24 -2.47 -44.30
C SER A 390 28.13 -1.37 -43.74
N ALA A 391 28.25 -0.30 -44.53
CA ALA A 391 28.95 0.91 -44.14
C ALA A 391 28.55 1.30 -42.72
N SER A 392 29.54 1.50 -41.87
CA SER A 392 29.40 2.09 -40.55
C SER A 392 28.80 3.48 -40.68
N ALA A 393 27.48 3.57 -40.80
CA ALA A 393 26.77 4.82 -40.61
C ALA A 393 26.98 5.20 -39.15
N GLY A 394 27.94 6.11 -38.93
CA GLY A 394 28.39 6.52 -37.62
C GLY A 394 27.22 6.90 -36.72
N SER A 395 27.15 6.22 -35.57
CA SER A 395 26.29 6.56 -34.43
C SER A 395 26.52 7.98 -33.91
N GLU A 396 27.67 8.57 -34.25
CA GLU A 396 28.25 9.81 -33.74
C GLU A 396 27.42 11.10 -33.96
N LEU A 397 26.29 11.03 -34.66
CA LEU A 397 25.44 12.20 -34.97
C LEU A 397 24.08 12.22 -34.27
N LEU A 398 23.76 11.23 -33.43
CA LEU A 398 22.48 11.23 -32.72
C LEU A 398 22.53 12.22 -31.54
N PRO A 399 21.58 13.17 -31.43
CA PRO A 399 21.55 14.08 -30.29
C PRO A 399 21.32 13.29 -29.01
N SER A 400 21.93 13.73 -27.90
CA SER A 400 21.67 13.13 -26.58
C SER A 400 20.20 13.28 -26.19
N MET A 401 19.67 12.31 -25.44
CA MET A 401 18.33 12.44 -24.86
C MET A 401 18.35 13.48 -23.75
N ARG A 402 17.31 14.30 -23.65
CA ARG A 402 17.14 15.20 -22.51
C ARG A 402 16.71 14.38 -21.29
N PRO A 403 16.96 14.85 -20.05
CA PRO A 403 16.54 14.14 -18.84
C PRO A 403 15.05 13.77 -18.82
N ILE A 404 14.18 14.66 -19.31
CA ILE A 404 12.74 14.37 -19.41
C ILE A 404 12.43 13.25 -20.40
N ASP A 405 13.16 13.16 -21.52
CA ASP A 405 12.95 12.12 -22.52
C ASP A 405 13.37 10.75 -21.94
N ILE A 406 14.42 10.72 -21.11
CA ILE A 406 14.88 9.52 -20.40
C ILE A 406 13.82 9.06 -19.40
N VAL A 407 13.33 9.96 -18.55
CA VAL A 407 12.29 9.64 -17.55
C VAL A 407 10.99 9.19 -18.22
N GLN A 408 10.59 9.81 -19.33
CA GLN A 408 9.43 9.36 -20.11
C GLN A 408 9.62 7.95 -20.69
N SER A 409 10.81 7.66 -21.22
CA SER A 409 11.17 6.34 -21.74
C SER A 409 11.16 5.28 -20.64
N ASP A 410 11.71 5.61 -19.47
CA ASP A 410 11.66 4.74 -18.28
C ASP A 410 10.22 4.45 -17.85
N ILE A 411 9.38 5.48 -17.69
CA ILE A 411 8.00 5.29 -17.28
C ILE A 411 7.23 4.44 -18.30
N PHE A 412 7.47 4.64 -19.60
CA PHE A 412 6.81 3.87 -20.65
C PHE A 412 7.26 2.40 -20.68
N GLY A 413 8.54 2.11 -20.40
CA GLY A 413 9.11 0.77 -20.49
C GLY A 413 9.24 0.01 -19.16
N LEU A 414 9.18 0.68 -18.01
CA LEU A 414 9.35 0.11 -16.66
C LEU A 414 8.18 0.40 -15.70
N SER A 415 7.24 1.29 -16.08
CA SER A 415 6.25 1.90 -15.17
C SER A 415 6.84 2.71 -14.00
N LEU A 416 8.15 2.98 -14.01
CA LEU A 416 8.90 3.71 -12.99
C LEU A 416 10.14 4.34 -13.64
N SER A 417 10.87 5.19 -12.92
CA SER A 417 12.18 5.70 -13.38
C SER A 417 13.19 5.70 -12.24
N THR A 418 14.46 5.52 -12.60
CA THR A 418 15.60 5.67 -11.68
C THR A 418 16.17 7.09 -11.68
N GLY A 419 15.69 7.94 -12.60
CA GLY A 419 16.02 9.35 -12.68
C GLY A 419 15.25 10.21 -11.68
N PRO A 420 15.38 11.55 -11.78
CA PRO A 420 14.64 12.47 -10.91
C PRO A 420 13.13 12.31 -11.13
N HIS A 421 12.36 12.53 -10.06
CA HIS A 421 10.90 12.53 -10.13
C HIS A 421 10.41 13.53 -11.21
N PRO A 422 9.37 13.21 -12.02
CA PRO A 422 8.92 14.08 -13.10
C PRO A 422 8.59 15.52 -12.67
N MET A 423 8.05 15.68 -11.46
CA MET A 423 7.77 17.00 -10.87
C MET A 423 9.02 17.82 -10.57
N ALA A 424 10.18 17.19 -10.32
CA ALA A 424 11.45 17.89 -10.12
C ALA A 424 11.91 18.59 -11.41
N LEU A 425 11.70 17.96 -12.56
CA LEU A 425 12.09 18.51 -13.88
C LEU A 425 11.34 19.78 -14.24
N VAL A 426 10.10 19.93 -13.74
CA VAL A 426 9.27 21.11 -13.98
C VAL A 426 9.20 22.06 -12.77
N ARG A 427 9.98 21.80 -11.70
CA ARG A 427 9.88 22.53 -10.43
C ARG A 427 10.20 24.01 -10.58
N ASP A 428 11.15 24.38 -11.42
CA ASP A 428 11.51 25.79 -11.63
C ASP A 428 10.40 26.60 -12.29
N VAL A 429 9.67 25.98 -13.22
CA VAL A 429 8.48 26.58 -13.84
C VAL A 429 7.36 26.73 -12.81
N LEU A 430 7.12 25.68 -12.01
CA LEU A 430 6.13 25.67 -10.93
C LEU A 430 6.39 26.75 -9.88
N ARG A 431 7.66 26.96 -9.49
CA ARG A 431 8.04 28.00 -8.53
C ARG A 431 7.77 29.41 -9.06
N LYS A 432 7.99 29.66 -10.35
CA LYS A 432 7.66 30.95 -10.99
C LYS A 432 6.15 31.23 -10.98
N GLU A 433 5.33 30.19 -10.99
CA GLU A 433 3.87 30.29 -10.85
C GLU A 433 3.37 30.24 -9.39
N HIS A 434 4.28 30.35 -8.40
CA HIS A 434 3.97 30.28 -6.96
C HIS A 434 3.33 28.95 -6.53
N VAL A 435 3.65 27.85 -7.19
CA VAL A 435 3.21 26.51 -6.80
C VAL A 435 4.16 25.91 -5.77
N MET A 436 3.60 25.47 -4.65
CA MET A 436 4.30 24.90 -3.49
C MET A 436 4.60 23.41 -3.68
N SER A 437 5.73 22.94 -3.16
CA SER A 437 6.04 21.50 -3.07
C SER A 437 5.25 20.82 -1.94
N SER A 438 5.18 19.50 -1.93
CA SER A 438 4.55 18.74 -0.84
C SER A 438 5.20 19.04 0.51
N GLN A 439 6.52 19.25 0.56
CA GLN A 439 7.21 19.70 1.77
C GLN A 439 6.77 21.12 2.17
N ASP A 440 6.75 22.07 1.23
CA ASP A 440 6.30 23.45 1.53
C ASP A 440 4.85 23.48 2.04
N LEU A 441 3.98 22.62 1.47
CA LEU A 441 2.59 22.46 1.91
C LEU A 441 2.53 21.90 3.34
N ARG A 442 3.38 20.92 3.68
CA ARG A 442 3.49 20.39 5.04
C ARG A 442 3.92 21.48 6.04
N ASP A 443 4.80 22.38 5.65
CA ASP A 443 5.34 23.43 6.53
C ASP A 443 4.49 24.71 6.57
N ALA A 444 3.53 24.85 5.65
CA ALA A 444 2.65 26.00 5.58
C ALA A 444 1.75 26.16 6.83
N PRO A 445 1.45 27.42 7.25
CA PRO A 445 0.55 27.68 8.35
C PRO A 445 -0.91 27.35 8.00
N ASP A 446 -1.71 27.06 9.03
CA ASP A 446 -3.14 26.75 8.88
C ASP A 446 -3.90 27.90 8.20
N ARG A 447 -4.93 27.55 7.41
CA ARG A 447 -5.81 28.46 6.64
C ARG A 447 -5.13 29.29 5.55
N ARG A 448 -3.83 29.12 5.31
CA ARG A 448 -3.13 29.79 4.21
C ARG A 448 -3.66 29.34 2.86
N SER A 449 -3.92 30.29 1.96
CA SER A 449 -4.20 30.00 0.56
C SER A 449 -2.94 29.52 -0.14
N VAL A 450 -3.04 28.38 -0.83
CA VAL A 450 -1.91 27.70 -1.46
C VAL A 450 -2.28 27.22 -2.87
N CYS A 451 -1.26 27.08 -3.70
CA CYS A 451 -1.35 26.38 -4.97
C CYS A 451 -0.44 25.15 -4.90
N ALA A 452 -0.98 23.97 -5.20
CA ALA A 452 -0.27 22.71 -5.22
C ALA A 452 -0.38 22.09 -6.61
N CYS A 453 0.70 21.46 -7.08
CA CYS A 453 0.68 20.63 -8.28
C CYS A 453 1.48 19.36 -8.02
N GLY A 454 0.97 18.22 -8.46
CA GLY A 454 1.65 16.94 -8.33
C GLY A 454 1.03 15.86 -9.20
N MET A 455 1.72 14.73 -9.28
CA MET A 455 1.21 13.53 -9.93
C MET A 455 0.16 12.89 -9.04
N VAL A 456 -0.96 12.45 -9.61
CA VAL A 456 -2.03 11.83 -8.84
C VAL A 456 -1.72 10.35 -8.65
N VAL A 457 -1.48 9.95 -7.40
CA VAL A 457 -1.17 8.54 -7.06
C VAL A 457 -2.43 7.78 -6.68
N ILE A 458 -3.25 8.34 -5.79
CA ILE A 458 -4.40 7.65 -5.22
C ILE A 458 -5.63 8.56 -5.28
N ARG A 459 -6.78 7.97 -5.62
CA ARG A 459 -8.12 8.58 -5.51
C ARG A 459 -9.02 7.71 -4.66
N GLN A 460 -9.60 8.28 -3.62
CA GLN A 460 -10.50 7.57 -2.72
C GLN A 460 -11.82 8.32 -2.57
N ARG A 461 -12.93 7.59 -2.71
CA ARG A 461 -14.27 8.09 -2.41
C ARG A 461 -14.98 7.11 -1.47
N PRO A 462 -14.65 7.11 -0.16
CA PRO A 462 -15.25 6.20 0.79
C PRO A 462 -16.76 6.41 0.88
N LEU A 463 -17.53 5.33 0.99
CA LEU A 463 -18.99 5.39 1.15
C LEU A 463 -19.42 6.18 2.40
N THR A 464 -18.61 6.11 3.47
CA THR A 464 -18.84 6.81 4.74
C THR A 464 -18.53 8.31 4.69
N ALA A 465 -17.88 8.79 3.63
CA ALA A 465 -17.40 10.18 3.54
C ALA A 465 -18.44 11.13 2.91
N LYS A 466 -19.74 10.78 2.87
CA LYS A 466 -20.83 11.64 2.37
C LYS A 466 -20.54 12.31 1.02
N GLY A 467 -19.85 11.60 0.13
CA GLY A 467 -19.53 12.07 -1.23
C GLY A 467 -18.26 12.90 -1.38
N PHE A 468 -17.48 13.13 -0.31
CA PHE A 468 -16.14 13.72 -0.42
C PHE A 468 -15.20 12.81 -1.21
N VAL A 469 -14.29 13.42 -1.97
CA VAL A 469 -13.22 12.72 -2.70
C VAL A 469 -11.88 13.14 -2.11
N PHE A 470 -11.03 12.17 -1.85
CA PHE A 470 -9.66 12.38 -1.38
C PHE A 470 -8.69 12.03 -2.50
N ILE A 471 -7.72 12.90 -2.73
CA ILE A 471 -6.68 12.69 -3.75
C ILE A 471 -5.33 12.82 -3.06
N THR A 472 -4.43 11.86 -3.28
CA THR A 472 -3.03 11.97 -2.88
C THR A 472 -2.21 12.41 -4.08
N LEU A 473 -1.58 13.57 -3.97
CA LEU A 473 -0.60 14.05 -4.93
C LEU A 473 0.80 13.63 -4.48
N GLU A 474 1.67 13.33 -5.43
CA GLU A 474 3.10 13.08 -5.21
C GLU A 474 3.93 14.07 -6.02
N ASP A 475 4.99 14.55 -5.39
CA ASP A 475 6.08 15.25 -6.04
C ASP A 475 7.43 14.74 -5.52
N GLU A 476 8.52 15.37 -5.96
CA GLU A 476 9.88 14.97 -5.57
C GLU A 476 10.15 15.08 -4.06
N THR A 477 9.31 15.81 -3.33
CA THR A 477 9.43 16.02 -1.88
C THR A 477 8.49 15.13 -1.07
N GLY A 478 7.67 14.31 -1.73
CA GLY A 478 6.78 13.32 -1.11
C GLY A 478 5.30 13.59 -1.40
N PHE A 479 4.44 13.23 -0.44
CA PHE A 479 2.98 13.25 -0.64
C PHE A 479 2.29 14.50 -0.07
N ALA A 480 1.23 14.93 -0.76
CA ALA A 480 0.29 15.95 -0.32
C ALA A 480 -1.15 15.42 -0.37
N ASN A 481 -1.90 15.62 0.72
CA ASN A 481 -3.28 15.18 0.84
C ASN A 481 -4.25 16.26 0.38
N ILE A 482 -5.09 15.96 -0.61
CA ILE A 482 -6.09 16.87 -1.13
C ILE A 482 -7.49 16.40 -0.77
N VAL A 483 -8.31 17.31 -0.25
CA VAL A 483 -9.72 17.09 0.08
C VAL A 483 -10.59 17.84 -0.92
N VAL A 484 -11.47 17.12 -1.61
CA VAL A 484 -12.40 17.65 -2.60
C VAL A 484 -13.83 17.52 -2.09
N LYS A 485 -14.51 18.67 -1.95
CA LYS A 485 -15.92 18.71 -1.54
C LYS A 485 -16.83 18.12 -2.62
N PRO A 486 -18.00 17.53 -2.25
CA PRO A 486 -18.90 16.87 -3.20
C PRO A 486 -19.32 17.75 -4.39
N ASP A 487 -19.61 19.03 -4.14
CA ASP A 487 -20.06 19.96 -5.18
C ASP A 487 -18.93 20.30 -6.16
N LEU A 488 -17.71 20.43 -5.67
CA LEU A 488 -16.53 20.66 -6.50
C LEU A 488 -16.14 19.41 -7.29
N ALA A 489 -16.29 18.22 -6.71
CA ALA A 489 -16.07 16.96 -7.42
C ALA A 489 -17.07 16.78 -8.58
N LYS A 490 -18.31 17.27 -8.45
CA LYS A 490 -19.28 17.30 -9.55
C LYS A 490 -18.90 18.35 -10.60
N ARG A 491 -18.53 19.56 -10.17
CA ARG A 491 -18.18 20.69 -11.06
C ARG A 491 -16.92 20.42 -11.89
N PHE A 492 -15.87 19.90 -11.26
CA PHE A 492 -14.57 19.62 -11.88
C PHE A 492 -14.37 18.11 -12.12
N ARG A 493 -15.45 17.38 -12.42
CA ARG A 493 -15.45 15.92 -12.53
C ARG A 493 -14.34 15.40 -13.45
N ARG A 494 -14.13 16.03 -14.61
CA ARG A 494 -13.12 15.59 -15.58
C ARG A 494 -11.70 15.73 -15.02
N ASP A 495 -11.39 16.86 -14.42
CA ASP A 495 -10.07 17.14 -13.84
C ASP A 495 -9.80 16.26 -12.62
N VAL A 496 -10.79 16.11 -11.73
CA VAL A 496 -10.63 15.34 -10.49
C VAL A 496 -10.49 13.84 -10.77
N ILE A 497 -11.21 13.29 -11.75
CA ILE A 497 -11.24 11.83 -11.99
C ILE A 497 -10.15 11.36 -12.96
N TYR A 498 -9.87 12.09 -14.05
CA TYR A 498 -9.06 11.57 -15.17
C TYR A 498 -7.68 12.23 -15.34
N SER A 499 -7.27 13.13 -14.45
CA SER A 499 -5.95 13.77 -14.53
C SER A 499 -4.83 12.82 -14.07
N ASN A 500 -3.67 12.87 -14.72
CA ASN A 500 -2.47 12.24 -14.18
C ASN A 500 -1.63 13.23 -13.38
N VAL A 501 -1.71 14.51 -13.75
CA VAL A 501 -1.10 15.63 -13.03
C VAL A 501 -2.18 16.68 -12.78
N LEU A 502 -2.28 17.15 -11.55
CA LEU A 502 -3.39 17.98 -11.09
C LEU A 502 -2.86 19.24 -10.41
N TYR A 503 -3.28 20.40 -10.93
CA TYR A 503 -3.20 21.67 -10.22
C TYR A 503 -4.39 21.82 -9.27
N VAL A 504 -4.10 22.25 -8.05
CA VAL A 504 -5.05 22.47 -6.98
C VAL A 504 -4.79 23.86 -6.37
N TRP A 505 -5.79 24.73 -6.43
CA TRP A 505 -5.84 25.92 -5.60
C TRP A 505 -6.75 25.64 -4.43
N GLY A 506 -6.32 25.99 -3.23
CA GLY A 506 -7.08 25.72 -2.03
C GLY A 506 -6.48 26.35 -0.80
N LYS A 507 -6.91 25.86 0.36
CA LYS A 507 -6.43 26.32 1.67
C LYS A 507 -5.87 25.16 2.46
N ILE A 508 -4.80 25.44 3.21
CA ILE A 508 -4.26 24.50 4.17
C ILE A 508 -5.26 24.33 5.31
N GLU A 509 -5.53 23.07 5.66
CA GLU A 509 -6.20 22.66 6.88
C GLU A 509 -5.22 21.78 7.66
N ARG A 510 -4.71 22.34 8.77
CA ARG A 510 -3.81 21.65 9.68
C ARG A 510 -4.55 21.30 10.95
N LYS A 511 -4.61 20.02 11.27
CA LYS A 511 -5.26 19.53 12.49
C LYS A 511 -4.48 18.36 13.07
N ASP A 512 -4.13 18.47 14.35
CA ASP A 512 -3.50 17.40 15.14
C ASP A 512 -2.24 16.79 14.46
N GLY A 513 -1.43 17.62 13.77
CA GLY A 513 -0.22 17.16 13.07
C GLY A 513 -0.43 16.66 11.63
N VAL A 514 -1.68 16.56 11.17
CA VAL A 514 -2.01 16.21 9.78
C VAL A 514 -2.26 17.47 8.97
N VAL A 515 -1.72 17.50 7.75
CA VAL A 515 -1.91 18.59 6.80
C VAL A 515 -2.72 18.09 5.61
N ASN A 516 -3.82 18.78 5.31
CA ASN A 516 -4.61 18.60 4.11
C ASN A 516 -4.73 19.92 3.35
N VAL A 517 -4.84 19.85 2.02
CA VAL A 517 -5.25 20.99 1.19
C VAL A 517 -6.72 20.80 0.84
N VAL A 518 -7.57 21.70 1.34
CA VAL A 518 -8.98 21.75 0.95
C VAL A 518 -9.06 22.48 -0.39
N GLY A 519 -9.27 21.72 -1.46
CA GLY A 519 -9.26 22.27 -2.81
C GLY A 519 -10.52 23.08 -3.11
N GLU A 520 -10.33 24.24 -3.75
CA GLU A 520 -11.36 25.18 -4.17
C GLU A 520 -11.48 25.21 -5.70
N ARG A 521 -10.36 25.04 -6.42
CA ARG A 521 -10.30 24.97 -7.88
C ARG A 521 -9.31 23.90 -8.32
N PHE A 522 -9.64 23.20 -9.41
CA PHE A 522 -8.86 22.11 -9.97
C PHE A 522 -8.60 22.33 -11.45
N ARG A 523 -7.44 21.90 -11.94
CA ARG A 523 -7.12 21.93 -13.37
C ARG A 523 -6.18 20.78 -13.75
N SER A 524 -6.59 19.99 -14.73
CA SER A 524 -5.74 18.95 -15.32
C SER A 524 -4.64 19.58 -16.17
N VAL A 525 -3.42 19.11 -15.99
CA VAL A 525 -2.26 19.53 -16.79
C VAL A 525 -1.50 18.32 -17.32
N ALA A 526 -0.70 18.53 -18.35
CA ALA A 526 0.24 17.56 -18.88
C ALA A 526 1.66 18.11 -18.75
N ILE A 527 2.59 17.25 -18.38
CA ILE A 527 4.02 17.56 -18.47
C ILE A 527 4.43 17.28 -19.91
N ASP A 528 4.88 18.32 -20.62
CA ASP A 528 5.37 18.23 -22.00
C ASP A 528 6.75 18.88 -22.09
N GLY A 529 7.79 18.03 -22.11
CA GLY A 529 9.18 18.46 -21.96
C GLY A 529 9.41 19.16 -20.62
N ASP A 530 10.07 20.32 -20.66
CA ASP A 530 10.36 21.15 -19.49
C ASP A 530 9.20 22.12 -19.15
N SER A 531 8.02 21.90 -19.75
CA SER A 531 6.87 22.78 -19.61
C SER A 531 5.65 22.03 -19.12
N ILE A 532 4.76 22.75 -18.44
CA ILE A 532 3.45 22.25 -18.09
C ILE A 532 2.47 22.83 -19.10
N LYS A 533 1.98 21.99 -20.01
CA LYS A 533 0.96 22.40 -20.96
C LYS A 533 -0.42 22.07 -20.42
N LEU A 534 -1.31 23.01 -20.62
CA LEU A 534 -2.74 22.73 -20.51
C LEU A 534 -3.10 21.70 -21.57
N LYS A 535 -3.84 20.65 -21.22
CA LYS A 535 -4.44 19.78 -22.24
C LYS A 535 -5.37 20.65 -23.09
N SER A 536 -4.92 21.03 -24.30
CA SER A 536 -5.74 21.70 -25.31
C SER A 536 -6.90 20.77 -25.68
N ARG A 537 -8.08 21.36 -25.90
CA ARG A 537 -9.27 20.63 -26.34
C ARG A 537 -9.26 20.61 -27.86
N ASP A 538 -8.48 19.71 -28.43
CA ASP A 538 -8.56 19.48 -29.87
C ASP A 538 -9.71 18.50 -30.10
N PHE A 539 -10.77 18.99 -30.74
CA PHE A 539 -11.91 18.19 -31.17
C PHE A 539 -11.65 17.79 -32.63
N HIS A 540 -11.71 16.49 -32.92
CA HIS A 540 -11.84 15.96 -34.28
C HIS A 540 -13.26 15.45 -34.50
#